data_AF-A0A949P480-F1
#
_entry.id   AF-A0A949P480-F1
#
_cell.length_a   1.000
_cell.length_b   1.000
_cell.length_c   1.000
_cell.angle_alpha   90.00
_cell.angle_beta   90.00
_cell.angle_gamma   90.00
#
_symmetry.space_group_name_H-M   'P 1'
#
loop_
_entity.id
_entity.type
_entity.pdbx_description
1 polymer ?
#
loop_
_entity_poly.entity_id
_entity_poly.type
_entity_poly.pdbx_seq_one_letter_code
_entity_poly.pdbx_strand_id
1 'polypeptide(L)'
;MTKTCSKSFHGILLCCTIALSSNAMAETEAFTRAVKVFKKGYADCTEAQRIRSQDINQASEKFASYLELKEKSAKIDPRILTTNLHNISREIEFCQKAEQDILRSKAFPIMESALESCKTSKSQLAKSDYFKATSAYRKYEELYQQAITITPSIVRVSSVKLKVNRCDKLKSKIDTADAQLKKATTSFEAEHKAVTRLLATCNAEKKLISGNNVSKIDTRKAKSILKSSKLAIKKITKQRNQPTQRKLFSSHRTNQQVANKITSINKCHALLTATISTLEINSRKNEAVRKQLAIEKLEKEKLSAERRKLALEKQRLALEKQQEAEQLERKKSETEAAALAEKNRILELNAQAQQRADNKAALKKEKKLAADEARKKKKAQLKKNRQSKDWSTNLGNENTENSKRSTNKNSGWQGLTK
;
A
#
# COMPACT_ATOMS: atom_id res chain seq x y z
N MET A 1 -24.79 -51.59 -94.53
CA MET A 1 -23.72 -52.61 -94.38
C MET A 1 -24.03 -53.39 -93.09
N THR A 2 -24.23 -54.71 -93.04
CA THR A 2 -24.17 -55.79 -94.05
C THR A 2 -25.09 -56.96 -93.65
N LYS A 3 -25.84 -57.50 -94.64
CA LYS A 3 -26.22 -58.92 -94.89
C LYS A 3 -26.37 -59.88 -93.67
N THR A 4 -27.56 -60.38 -93.28
CA THR A 4 -28.50 -61.36 -93.90
C THR A 4 -28.07 -62.86 -93.90
N CYS A 5 -28.99 -63.72 -93.44
CA CYS A 5 -29.12 -65.18 -93.68
C CYS A 5 -28.04 -66.12 -93.05
N SER A 6 -28.34 -67.34 -92.60
CA SER A 6 -29.16 -68.36 -93.27
C SER A 6 -29.48 -69.62 -92.41
N LYS A 7 -30.73 -70.08 -92.49
CA LYS A 7 -31.25 -71.48 -92.52
C LYS A 7 -30.98 -72.53 -91.41
N SER A 8 -32.11 -73.13 -91.04
CA SER A 8 -32.40 -74.40 -90.35
C SER A 8 -31.54 -75.62 -90.71
N PHE A 9 -31.46 -76.56 -89.77
CA PHE A 9 -31.38 -78.00 -90.05
C PHE A 9 -32.32 -78.81 -89.14
N HIS A 10 -32.67 -80.03 -89.56
CA HIS A 10 -33.79 -80.81 -89.01
C HIS A 10 -33.44 -81.64 -87.76
N GLY A 11 -34.45 -81.74 -86.89
CA GLY A 11 -34.87 -82.89 -86.06
C GLY A 11 -33.90 -84.01 -85.70
N ILE A 12 -33.72 -84.18 -84.38
CA ILE A 12 -33.70 -85.51 -83.75
C ILE A 12 -34.79 -85.54 -82.67
N LEU A 13 -35.70 -86.49 -82.84
CA LEU A 13 -36.73 -86.86 -81.87
C LEU A 13 -36.06 -87.66 -80.74
N LEU A 14 -35.83 -87.04 -79.58
CA LEU A 14 -35.50 -87.79 -78.36
C LEU A 14 -36.49 -87.42 -77.26
N CYS A 15 -37.35 -88.37 -76.90
CA CYS A 15 -38.24 -88.28 -75.75
C CYS A 15 -37.40 -88.19 -74.47
N CYS A 16 -37.12 -86.98 -74.03
CA CYS A 16 -36.78 -86.72 -72.64
C CYS A 16 -37.91 -85.87 -72.08
N THR A 17 -38.82 -86.53 -71.36
CA THR A 17 -39.84 -85.87 -70.55
C THR A 17 -39.13 -85.09 -69.45
N ILE A 18 -38.75 -83.85 -69.75
CA ILE A 18 -38.57 -82.83 -68.74
C ILE A 18 -39.95 -82.64 -68.14
N ALA A 19 -40.23 -83.44 -67.11
CA ALA A 19 -41.20 -83.05 -66.11
C ALA A 19 -40.78 -81.65 -65.69
N LEU A 20 -41.53 -80.64 -66.13
CA LEU A 20 -41.59 -79.40 -65.37
C LEU A 20 -42.14 -79.83 -64.02
N SER A 21 -41.23 -80.14 -63.11
CA SER A 21 -41.47 -80.13 -61.69
C SER A 21 -41.83 -78.69 -61.38
N SER A 22 -43.12 -78.37 -61.56
CA SER A 22 -43.87 -77.56 -60.64
C SER A 22 -43.62 -78.15 -59.27
N ASN A 23 -42.49 -77.75 -58.68
CA ASN A 23 -42.23 -77.77 -57.26
C ASN A 23 -43.24 -76.78 -56.66
N ALA A 24 -44.51 -77.20 -56.64
CA ALA A 24 -45.38 -76.96 -55.52
C ALA A 24 -44.62 -77.51 -54.32
N MET A 25 -43.73 -76.67 -53.78
CA MET A 25 -43.08 -76.86 -52.51
C MET A 25 -44.22 -76.99 -51.52
N ALA A 26 -44.63 -78.23 -51.24
CA ALA A 26 -45.63 -78.51 -50.23
C ALA A 26 -45.17 -77.79 -48.98
N GLU A 27 -45.93 -76.79 -48.55
CA GLU A 27 -45.51 -75.94 -47.45
C GLU A 27 -45.37 -76.83 -46.23
N THR A 28 -44.12 -77.06 -45.83
CA THR A 28 -43.81 -77.87 -44.66
C THR A 28 -44.56 -77.29 -43.48
N GLU A 29 -45.14 -78.14 -42.62
CA GLU A 29 -45.93 -77.69 -41.47
C GLU A 29 -45.17 -76.66 -40.59
N ALA A 30 -43.85 -76.80 -40.49
CA ALA A 30 -42.96 -75.81 -39.86
C ALA A 30 -43.04 -74.42 -40.51
N PHE A 31 -42.96 -74.32 -41.84
CA PHE A 31 -43.12 -73.06 -42.59
C PHE A 31 -44.48 -72.43 -42.31
N THR A 32 -45.58 -73.18 -42.43
CA THR A 32 -46.93 -72.64 -42.16
C THR A 32 -47.09 -72.15 -40.72
N ARG A 33 -46.50 -72.84 -39.73
CA ARG A 33 -46.44 -72.37 -38.33
C ARG A 33 -45.60 -71.10 -38.20
N ALA A 34 -44.46 -71.00 -38.87
CA ALA A 34 -43.61 -69.80 -38.90
C ALA A 34 -44.36 -68.60 -39.52
N VAL A 35 -45.09 -68.80 -40.63
CA VAL A 35 -45.95 -67.79 -41.25
C VAL A 35 -47.00 -67.28 -40.26
N LYS A 36 -47.71 -68.16 -39.55
CA LYS A 36 -48.72 -67.76 -38.55
C LYS A 36 -48.13 -66.91 -37.43
N VAL A 37 -46.94 -67.27 -36.91
CA VAL A 37 -46.25 -66.48 -35.88
C VAL A 37 -45.78 -65.13 -36.44
N PHE A 38 -45.22 -65.11 -37.66
CA PHE A 38 -44.78 -63.89 -38.32
C PHE A 38 -45.94 -62.91 -38.56
N LYS A 39 -47.09 -63.39 -39.06
CA LYS A 39 -48.28 -62.56 -39.29
C LYS A 39 -48.81 -61.91 -38.00
N LYS A 40 -48.72 -62.60 -36.86
CA LYS A 40 -49.03 -62.00 -35.55
C LYS A 40 -48.09 -60.83 -35.24
N GLY A 41 -46.78 -61.00 -35.45
CA GLY A 41 -45.81 -59.92 -35.28
C GLY A 41 -46.05 -58.77 -36.26
N TYR A 42 -46.38 -59.06 -37.51
CA TYR A 42 -46.70 -58.03 -38.51
C TYR A 42 -47.88 -57.15 -38.08
N ALA A 43 -48.91 -57.73 -37.45
CA ALA A 43 -50.03 -56.97 -36.89
C ALA A 43 -49.60 -56.00 -35.76
N ASP A 44 -48.68 -56.43 -34.88
CA ASP A 44 -48.11 -55.52 -33.86
C ASP A 44 -47.25 -54.42 -34.51
N CYS A 45 -46.52 -54.71 -35.59
CA CYS A 45 -45.77 -53.71 -36.35
C CYS A 45 -46.69 -52.67 -37.07
N THR A 46 -47.80 -53.10 -37.68
CA THR A 46 -48.75 -52.17 -38.32
C THR A 46 -49.45 -51.29 -37.28
N GLU A 47 -49.77 -51.85 -36.12
CA GLU A 47 -50.33 -51.09 -34.99
C GLU A 47 -49.32 -50.09 -34.42
N ALA A 48 -48.05 -50.50 -34.23
CA ALA A 48 -46.96 -49.61 -33.84
C ALA A 48 -46.83 -48.41 -34.79
N GLN A 49 -46.85 -48.67 -36.11
CA GLN A 49 -46.80 -47.62 -37.12
C GLN A 49 -48.03 -46.70 -37.05
N ARG A 50 -49.22 -47.23 -36.75
CA ARG A 50 -50.47 -46.45 -36.61
C ARG A 50 -50.41 -45.49 -35.42
N ILE A 51 -49.94 -45.94 -34.26
CA ILE A 51 -50.00 -45.17 -33.00
C ILE A 51 -48.77 -44.30 -32.73
N ARG A 52 -47.68 -44.40 -33.54
CA ARG A 52 -46.39 -43.70 -33.32
C ARG A 52 -46.42 -42.17 -33.15
N SER A 53 -47.50 -41.50 -33.55
CA SER A 53 -47.69 -40.05 -33.40
C SER A 53 -48.60 -39.68 -32.23
N GLN A 54 -49.23 -40.67 -31.59
CA GLN A 54 -50.16 -40.53 -30.46
C GLN A 54 -49.48 -41.00 -29.17
N ASP A 55 -48.93 -42.22 -29.19
CA ASP A 55 -48.15 -42.80 -28.10
C ASP A 55 -46.90 -43.49 -28.66
N ILE A 56 -45.75 -42.81 -28.49
CA ILE A 56 -44.45 -43.32 -28.97
C ILE A 56 -43.91 -44.45 -28.09
N ASN A 57 -44.33 -44.55 -26.83
CA ASN A 57 -43.91 -45.61 -25.92
C ASN A 57 -44.65 -46.90 -26.27
N GLN A 58 -45.98 -46.85 -26.38
CA GLN A 58 -46.79 -47.98 -26.82
C GLN A 58 -46.42 -48.43 -28.25
N ALA A 59 -46.10 -47.50 -29.16
CA ALA A 59 -45.55 -47.84 -30.47
C ALA A 59 -44.22 -48.61 -30.37
N SER A 60 -43.33 -48.19 -29.48
CA SER A 60 -42.03 -48.86 -29.27
C SER A 60 -42.20 -50.27 -28.70
N GLU A 61 -43.11 -50.46 -27.74
CA GLU A 61 -43.45 -51.76 -27.16
C GLU A 61 -44.07 -52.71 -28.19
N LYS A 62 -45.02 -52.22 -29.00
CA LYS A 62 -45.62 -52.97 -30.10
C LYS A 62 -44.58 -53.35 -31.16
N PHE A 63 -43.64 -52.46 -31.47
CA PHE A 63 -42.57 -52.78 -32.40
C PHE A 63 -41.56 -53.81 -31.82
N ALA A 64 -41.32 -53.79 -30.50
CA ALA A 64 -40.54 -54.84 -29.84
C ALA A 64 -41.23 -56.21 -29.92
N SER A 65 -42.55 -56.29 -29.70
CA SER A 65 -43.34 -57.52 -29.91
C SER A 65 -43.22 -58.06 -31.33
N TYR A 66 -43.21 -57.19 -32.35
CA TYR A 66 -42.92 -57.60 -33.73
C TYR A 66 -41.53 -58.24 -33.87
N LEU A 67 -40.48 -57.66 -33.29
CA LEU A 67 -39.12 -58.19 -33.37
C LEU A 67 -39.00 -59.56 -32.70
N GLU A 68 -39.58 -59.74 -31.51
CA GLU A 68 -39.63 -61.02 -30.81
C GLU A 68 -40.38 -62.09 -31.62
N LEU A 69 -41.54 -61.75 -32.19
CA LEU A 69 -42.35 -62.67 -32.98
C LEU A 69 -41.68 -63.02 -34.32
N LYS A 70 -40.93 -62.09 -34.93
CA LYS A 70 -40.10 -62.33 -36.11
C LYS A 70 -38.91 -63.24 -35.80
N GLU A 71 -38.25 -63.07 -34.67
CA GLU A 71 -37.18 -63.97 -34.24
C GLU A 71 -37.74 -65.38 -33.93
N LYS A 72 -38.90 -65.44 -33.27
CA LYS A 72 -39.60 -66.70 -32.99
C LYS A 72 -40.05 -67.42 -34.26
N SER A 73 -40.52 -66.72 -35.29
CA SER A 73 -40.85 -67.36 -36.57
C SER A 73 -39.59 -67.87 -37.27
N ALA A 74 -38.48 -67.11 -37.26
CA ALA A 74 -37.21 -67.54 -37.84
C ALA A 74 -36.60 -68.76 -37.13
N LYS A 75 -36.83 -68.91 -35.82
CA LYS A 75 -36.46 -70.12 -35.04
C LYS A 75 -37.32 -71.34 -35.39
N ILE A 76 -38.54 -71.16 -35.92
CA ILE A 76 -39.39 -72.26 -36.40
C ILE A 76 -39.03 -72.65 -37.84
N ASP A 77 -38.80 -71.67 -38.71
CA ASP A 77 -38.31 -71.88 -40.07
C ASP A 77 -37.49 -70.66 -40.56
N PRO A 78 -36.16 -70.78 -40.73
CA PRO A 78 -35.32 -69.66 -41.18
C PRO A 78 -35.69 -69.09 -42.55
N ARG A 79 -36.35 -69.87 -43.42
CA ARG A 79 -36.78 -69.41 -44.76
C ARG A 79 -37.77 -68.25 -44.69
N ILE A 80 -38.42 -68.04 -43.54
CA ILE A 80 -39.34 -66.93 -43.31
C ILE A 80 -38.68 -65.56 -43.52
N LEU A 81 -37.36 -65.44 -43.35
CA LEU A 81 -36.63 -64.18 -43.48
C LEU A 81 -36.25 -63.83 -44.93
N THR A 82 -36.31 -64.79 -45.85
CA THR A 82 -35.87 -64.66 -47.25
C THR A 82 -36.95 -65.03 -48.28
N THR A 83 -38.15 -65.41 -47.82
CA THR A 83 -39.24 -65.86 -48.70
C THR A 83 -40.05 -64.71 -49.30
N ASN A 84 -40.44 -64.89 -50.56
CA ASN A 84 -41.41 -64.04 -51.26
C ASN A 84 -42.85 -64.56 -51.11
N LEU A 85 -43.04 -65.77 -50.57
CA LEU A 85 -44.36 -66.35 -50.32
C LEU A 85 -45.13 -65.51 -49.29
N HIS A 86 -46.46 -65.55 -49.36
CA HIS A 86 -47.37 -64.84 -48.44
C HIS A 86 -47.10 -63.33 -48.29
N ASN A 87 -46.47 -62.68 -49.29
CA ASN A 87 -46.01 -61.28 -49.26
C ASN A 87 -44.97 -60.94 -48.17
N ILE A 88 -44.30 -61.93 -47.55
CA ILE A 88 -43.51 -61.73 -46.33
C ILE A 88 -42.32 -60.76 -46.53
N SER A 89 -41.60 -60.83 -47.66
CA SER A 89 -40.54 -59.84 -47.96
C SER A 89 -41.06 -58.40 -47.92
N ARG A 90 -42.24 -58.12 -48.49
CA ARG A 90 -42.84 -56.77 -48.51
C ARG A 90 -43.27 -56.31 -47.11
N GLU A 91 -43.72 -57.24 -46.27
CA GLU A 91 -44.09 -56.97 -44.88
C GLU A 91 -42.86 -56.71 -44.00
N ILE A 92 -41.75 -57.42 -44.24
CA ILE A 92 -40.44 -57.12 -43.61
C ILE A 92 -39.97 -55.72 -44.03
N GLU A 93 -40.01 -55.38 -45.33
CA GLU A 93 -39.67 -54.04 -45.82
C GLU A 93 -40.57 -52.94 -45.24
N PHE A 94 -41.87 -53.20 -45.09
CA PHE A 94 -42.80 -52.28 -44.44
C PHE A 94 -42.38 -52.03 -42.98
N CYS A 95 -42.08 -53.09 -42.22
CA CYS A 95 -41.69 -52.95 -40.82
C CYS A 95 -40.31 -52.30 -40.64
N GLN A 96 -39.37 -52.49 -41.57
CA GLN A 96 -38.11 -51.72 -41.61
C GLN A 96 -38.37 -50.22 -41.82
N LYS A 97 -39.35 -49.84 -42.64
CA LYS A 97 -39.77 -48.44 -42.81
C LYS A 97 -40.46 -47.92 -41.55
N ALA A 98 -41.32 -48.73 -40.92
CA ALA A 98 -41.99 -48.40 -39.66
C ALA A 98 -41.00 -48.17 -38.51
N GLU A 99 -39.96 -49.00 -38.38
CA GLU A 99 -38.87 -48.82 -37.42
C GLU A 99 -38.24 -47.43 -37.54
N GLN A 100 -37.86 -47.03 -38.76
CA GLN A 100 -37.23 -45.73 -39.00
C GLN A 100 -38.20 -44.57 -38.71
N ASP A 101 -39.49 -44.74 -38.97
CA ASP A 101 -40.51 -43.75 -38.65
C ASP A 101 -40.77 -43.62 -37.13
N ILE A 102 -40.80 -44.73 -36.39
CA ILE A 102 -40.90 -44.74 -34.92
C ILE A 102 -39.67 -44.07 -34.31
N LEU A 103 -38.46 -44.44 -34.76
CA LEU A 103 -37.22 -43.80 -34.30
C LEU A 103 -37.20 -42.29 -34.62
N ARG A 104 -37.75 -41.85 -35.77
CA ARG A 104 -37.91 -40.42 -36.08
C ARG A 104 -38.89 -39.74 -35.13
N SER A 105 -40.07 -40.31 -34.88
CA SER A 105 -41.04 -39.77 -33.92
C SER A 105 -40.40 -39.60 -32.53
N LYS A 106 -39.58 -40.56 -32.09
CA LYS A 106 -38.83 -40.49 -30.83
C LYS A 106 -37.73 -39.42 -30.82
N ALA A 107 -37.01 -39.24 -31.93
CA ALA A 107 -35.95 -38.24 -32.06
C ALA A 107 -36.46 -36.80 -32.27
N PHE A 108 -37.66 -36.63 -32.84
CA PHE A 108 -38.22 -35.33 -33.23
C PHE A 108 -38.33 -34.30 -32.10
N PRO A 109 -38.95 -34.57 -30.93
CA PRO A 109 -39.08 -33.58 -29.86
C PRO A 109 -37.73 -33.12 -29.28
N ILE A 110 -36.72 -34.01 -29.27
CA ILE A 110 -35.35 -33.68 -28.85
C ILE A 110 -34.70 -32.75 -29.90
N MET A 111 -34.88 -33.05 -31.19
CA MET A 111 -34.41 -32.20 -32.28
C MET A 111 -35.09 -30.81 -32.28
N GLU A 112 -36.39 -30.72 -32.00
CA GLU A 112 -37.07 -29.43 -31.87
C GLU A 112 -36.52 -28.61 -30.69
N SER A 113 -36.30 -29.25 -29.54
CA SER A 113 -35.66 -28.63 -28.37
C SER A 113 -34.24 -28.13 -28.67
N ALA A 114 -33.47 -28.89 -29.47
CA ALA A 114 -32.18 -28.46 -29.98
C ALA A 114 -32.31 -27.20 -30.84
N LEU A 115 -33.23 -27.20 -31.80
CA LEU A 115 -33.42 -26.10 -32.75
C LEU A 115 -33.92 -24.81 -32.09
N GLU A 116 -34.74 -24.90 -31.03
CA GLU A 116 -35.11 -23.75 -30.21
C GLU A 116 -33.93 -23.22 -29.37
N SER A 117 -33.03 -24.10 -28.91
CA SER A 117 -31.78 -23.70 -28.25
C SER A 117 -30.85 -22.94 -29.22
N CYS A 118 -30.76 -23.37 -30.48
CA CYS A 118 -30.05 -22.66 -31.54
C CYS A 118 -30.70 -21.29 -31.87
N LYS A 119 -32.04 -21.21 -31.94
CA LYS A 119 -32.79 -19.94 -32.11
C LYS A 119 -32.55 -18.98 -30.94
N THR A 120 -32.52 -19.50 -29.72
CA THR A 120 -32.14 -18.75 -28.51
C THR A 120 -30.71 -18.24 -28.63
N SER A 121 -29.75 -19.09 -29.00
CA SER A 121 -28.35 -18.70 -29.23
C SER A 121 -28.22 -17.54 -30.22
N LYS A 122 -28.90 -17.62 -31.37
CA LYS A 122 -28.96 -16.54 -32.38
C LYS A 122 -29.51 -15.23 -31.80
N SER A 123 -30.57 -15.30 -30.98
CA SER A 123 -31.16 -14.11 -30.34
C SER A 123 -30.21 -13.46 -29.34
N GLN A 124 -29.52 -14.26 -28.51
CA GLN A 124 -28.55 -13.73 -27.55
C GLN A 124 -27.31 -13.16 -28.25
N LEU A 125 -26.85 -13.77 -29.35
CA LEU A 125 -25.77 -13.25 -30.17
C LEU A 125 -26.11 -11.88 -30.77
N ALA A 126 -27.35 -11.70 -31.25
CA ALA A 126 -27.83 -10.41 -31.76
C ALA A 126 -27.93 -9.33 -30.66
N LYS A 127 -28.15 -9.74 -29.40
CA LYS A 127 -28.12 -8.88 -28.20
C LYS A 127 -26.70 -8.67 -27.64
N SER A 128 -25.67 -9.21 -28.30
CA SER A 128 -24.28 -9.26 -27.84
C SER A 128 -24.07 -9.94 -26.47
N ASP A 129 -25.03 -10.75 -26.00
CA ASP A 129 -24.87 -11.58 -24.80
C ASP A 129 -24.17 -12.90 -25.19
N TYR A 130 -22.88 -12.77 -25.49
CA TYR A 130 -22.05 -13.87 -25.98
C TYR A 130 -22.01 -15.06 -25.02
N PHE A 131 -22.07 -14.82 -23.70
CA PHE A 131 -22.10 -15.91 -22.72
C PHE A 131 -23.37 -16.76 -22.86
N LYS A 132 -24.56 -16.13 -22.89
CA LYS A 132 -25.81 -16.87 -23.11
C LYS A 132 -25.89 -17.45 -24.53
N ALA A 133 -25.34 -16.77 -25.53
CA ALA A 133 -25.28 -17.27 -26.90
C ALA A 133 -24.49 -18.59 -27.00
N THR A 134 -23.28 -18.63 -26.44
CA THR A 134 -22.44 -19.83 -26.41
C THR A 134 -23.07 -20.94 -25.58
N SER A 135 -23.62 -20.62 -24.39
CA SER A 135 -24.29 -21.61 -23.54
C SER A 135 -25.51 -22.24 -24.22
N ALA A 136 -26.33 -21.46 -24.93
CA ALA A 136 -27.48 -21.96 -25.68
C ALA A 136 -27.07 -22.75 -26.93
N TYR A 137 -25.94 -22.40 -27.57
CA TYR A 137 -25.41 -23.16 -28.70
C TYR A 137 -24.88 -24.52 -28.27
N ARG A 138 -24.12 -24.59 -27.18
CA ARG A 138 -23.68 -25.86 -26.58
C ARG A 138 -24.88 -26.75 -26.24
N LYS A 139 -25.98 -26.17 -25.74
CA LYS A 139 -27.20 -26.95 -25.47
C LYS A 139 -27.87 -27.48 -26.74
N TYR A 140 -27.81 -26.72 -27.84
CA TYR A 140 -28.18 -27.22 -29.17
C TYR A 140 -27.31 -28.40 -29.59
N GLU A 141 -25.98 -28.32 -29.45
CA GLU A 141 -25.07 -29.41 -29.81
C GLU A 141 -25.35 -30.68 -29.00
N GLU A 142 -25.52 -30.57 -27.68
CA GLU A 142 -25.87 -31.68 -26.78
C GLU A 142 -27.17 -32.38 -27.21
N LEU A 143 -28.26 -31.61 -27.44
CA LEU A 143 -29.55 -32.16 -27.83
C LEU A 143 -29.54 -32.70 -29.28
N TYR A 144 -28.80 -32.06 -30.18
CA TYR A 144 -28.60 -32.53 -31.55
C TYR A 144 -27.93 -33.91 -31.57
N GLN A 145 -26.85 -34.09 -30.79
CA GLN A 145 -26.17 -35.37 -30.65
C GLN A 145 -27.09 -36.46 -30.08
N GLN A 146 -27.90 -36.14 -29.06
CA GLN A 146 -28.91 -37.06 -28.53
C GLN A 146 -29.95 -37.48 -29.59
N ALA A 147 -30.46 -36.53 -30.39
CA ALA A 147 -31.44 -36.83 -31.43
C ALA A 147 -30.87 -37.70 -32.57
N ILE A 148 -29.65 -37.44 -33.05
CA ILE A 148 -29.03 -38.27 -34.11
C ILE A 148 -28.58 -39.65 -33.61
N THR A 149 -28.31 -39.79 -32.31
CA THR A 149 -28.02 -41.09 -31.68
C THR A 149 -29.26 -42.01 -31.72
N ILE A 150 -30.47 -41.46 -31.63
CA ILE A 150 -31.73 -42.22 -31.79
C ILE A 150 -31.95 -42.61 -33.25
N THR A 151 -31.80 -41.67 -34.20
CA THR A 151 -31.69 -42.02 -35.63
C THR A 151 -30.98 -40.94 -36.43
N PRO A 152 -29.91 -41.27 -37.18
CA PRO A 152 -29.28 -40.34 -38.12
C PRO A 152 -30.22 -39.91 -39.25
N SER A 153 -31.35 -40.61 -39.47
CA SER A 153 -32.31 -40.24 -40.50
C SER A 153 -33.13 -38.97 -40.17
N ILE A 154 -33.14 -38.50 -38.91
CA ILE A 154 -33.87 -37.30 -38.51
C ILE A 154 -33.42 -36.04 -39.27
N VAL A 155 -32.12 -35.92 -39.59
CA VAL A 155 -31.58 -34.79 -40.36
C VAL A 155 -31.81 -34.91 -41.87
N ARG A 156 -32.41 -36.02 -42.34
CA ARG A 156 -32.86 -36.16 -43.75
C ARG A 156 -34.24 -35.54 -43.97
N VAL A 157 -35.03 -35.33 -42.91
CA VAL A 157 -36.33 -34.65 -42.98
C VAL A 157 -36.10 -33.19 -43.42
N SER A 158 -36.65 -32.77 -44.55
CA SER A 158 -36.32 -31.50 -45.20
C SER A 158 -36.47 -30.27 -44.31
N SER A 159 -37.52 -30.23 -43.48
CA SER A 159 -37.76 -29.14 -42.51
C SER A 159 -36.72 -29.08 -41.40
N VAL A 160 -36.22 -30.24 -40.92
CA VAL A 160 -35.12 -30.34 -39.95
C VAL A 160 -33.81 -29.95 -40.61
N LYS A 161 -33.49 -30.54 -41.78
CA LYS A 161 -32.26 -30.29 -42.56
C LYS A 161 -32.01 -28.80 -42.78
N LEU A 162 -33.03 -28.06 -43.22
CA LEU A 162 -32.94 -26.62 -43.46
C LEU A 162 -32.70 -25.81 -42.17
N LYS A 163 -33.22 -26.25 -41.02
CA LYS A 163 -33.00 -25.60 -39.73
C LYS A 163 -31.60 -25.93 -39.18
N VAL A 164 -31.15 -27.18 -39.25
CA VAL A 164 -29.79 -27.63 -38.87
C VAL A 164 -28.73 -26.86 -39.66
N ASN A 165 -28.83 -26.80 -40.99
CA ASN A 165 -27.90 -26.04 -41.84
C ASN A 165 -27.79 -24.54 -41.48
N ARG A 166 -28.82 -23.94 -40.86
CA ARG A 166 -28.79 -22.55 -40.36
C ARG A 166 -28.06 -22.45 -39.01
N CYS A 167 -28.13 -23.49 -38.18
CA CYS A 167 -27.41 -23.61 -36.91
C CYS A 167 -25.92 -23.94 -37.14
N ASP A 168 -25.57 -24.72 -38.16
CA ASP A 168 -24.17 -24.95 -38.54
C ASP A 168 -23.49 -23.64 -38.98
N LYS A 169 -24.20 -22.83 -39.78
CA LYS A 169 -23.75 -21.47 -40.16
C LYS A 169 -23.69 -20.47 -39.00
N LEU A 170 -24.32 -20.77 -37.87
CA LEU A 170 -24.21 -19.98 -36.64
C LEU A 170 -22.92 -20.33 -35.86
N LYS A 171 -22.41 -21.57 -36.01
CA LYS A 171 -21.25 -22.09 -35.26
C LYS A 171 -20.05 -21.15 -35.31
N SER A 172 -19.60 -20.77 -36.51
CA SER A 172 -18.41 -19.91 -36.69
C SER A 172 -18.54 -18.54 -36.00
N LYS A 173 -19.76 -18.00 -35.89
CA LYS A 173 -20.02 -16.76 -35.15
C LYS A 173 -19.99 -16.96 -33.64
N ILE A 174 -20.45 -18.12 -33.16
CA ILE A 174 -20.34 -18.53 -31.76
C ILE A 174 -18.90 -18.85 -31.39
N ASP A 175 -18.14 -19.54 -32.22
CA ASP A 175 -16.70 -19.82 -32.00
C ASP A 175 -15.91 -18.51 -31.90
N THR A 176 -16.22 -17.53 -32.77
CA THR A 176 -15.63 -16.19 -32.70
C THR A 176 -16.00 -15.47 -31.40
N ALA A 177 -17.28 -15.54 -30.99
CA ALA A 177 -17.76 -14.95 -29.75
C ALA A 177 -17.14 -15.60 -28.50
N ASP A 178 -17.00 -16.92 -28.49
CA ASP A 178 -16.39 -17.69 -27.41
C ASP A 178 -14.88 -17.43 -27.30
N ALA A 179 -14.17 -17.32 -28.44
CA ALA A 179 -12.77 -16.90 -28.44
C ALA A 179 -12.58 -15.49 -27.86
N GLN A 180 -13.48 -14.54 -28.19
CA GLN A 180 -13.49 -13.21 -27.59
C GLN A 180 -13.83 -13.25 -26.08
N LEU A 181 -14.80 -14.07 -25.68
CA LEU A 181 -15.18 -14.27 -24.28
C LEU A 181 -14.05 -14.87 -23.45
N LYS A 182 -13.36 -15.90 -23.95
CA LYS A 182 -12.18 -16.51 -23.30
C LYS A 182 -11.04 -15.50 -23.12
N LYS A 183 -10.76 -14.69 -24.15
CA LYS A 183 -9.77 -13.60 -24.09
C LYS A 183 -10.17 -12.51 -23.08
N ALA A 184 -11.45 -12.18 -22.98
CA ALA A 184 -11.94 -11.22 -22.00
C ALA A 184 -11.92 -11.79 -20.57
N THR A 185 -12.29 -13.07 -20.39
CA THR A 185 -12.37 -13.75 -19.09
C THR A 185 -11.01 -13.85 -18.43
N THR A 186 -9.98 -14.29 -19.16
CA THR A 186 -8.58 -14.33 -18.64
C THR A 186 -8.07 -12.94 -18.23
N SER A 187 -8.42 -11.89 -18.98
CA SER A 187 -8.16 -10.50 -18.61
C SER A 187 -8.89 -10.07 -17.32
N PHE A 188 -10.17 -10.44 -17.16
CA PHE A 188 -10.95 -10.15 -15.96
C PHE A 188 -10.43 -10.90 -14.72
N GLU A 189 -9.95 -12.13 -14.88
CA GLU A 189 -9.34 -12.91 -13.79
C GLU A 189 -8.00 -12.33 -13.34
N ALA A 190 -7.15 -11.89 -14.29
CA ALA A 190 -5.92 -11.19 -14.00
C ALA A 190 -6.17 -9.88 -13.23
N GLU A 191 -7.16 -9.08 -13.65
CA GLU A 191 -7.61 -7.90 -12.90
C GLU A 191 -8.17 -8.26 -11.53
N HIS A 192 -9.00 -9.29 -11.43
CA HIS A 192 -9.60 -9.73 -10.17
C HIS A 192 -8.53 -10.10 -9.15
N LYS A 193 -7.48 -10.81 -9.59
CA LYS A 193 -6.30 -11.13 -8.79
C LYS A 193 -5.51 -9.87 -8.39
N ALA A 194 -5.31 -8.94 -9.33
CA ALA A 194 -4.60 -7.68 -9.07
C ALA A 194 -5.34 -6.77 -8.07
N VAL A 195 -6.62 -6.49 -8.28
CA VAL A 195 -7.45 -5.65 -7.39
C VAL A 195 -7.63 -6.32 -6.03
N THR A 196 -7.76 -7.65 -5.96
CA THR A 196 -7.83 -8.38 -4.68
C THR A 196 -6.55 -8.23 -3.88
N ARG A 197 -5.37 -8.35 -4.51
CA ARG A 197 -4.07 -8.09 -3.87
C ARG A 197 -3.98 -6.66 -3.35
N LEU A 198 -4.29 -5.66 -4.19
CA LEU A 198 -4.25 -4.25 -3.81
C LEU A 198 -5.20 -3.92 -2.64
N LEU A 199 -6.39 -4.53 -2.60
CA LEU A 199 -7.35 -4.39 -1.50
C LEU A 199 -6.82 -5.03 -0.21
N ALA A 200 -6.23 -6.22 -0.29
CA ALA A 200 -5.61 -6.88 0.85
C ALA A 200 -4.45 -6.05 1.42
N THR A 201 -3.57 -5.51 0.56
CA THR A 201 -2.50 -4.59 0.99
C THR A 201 -3.06 -3.32 1.63
N CYS A 202 -4.11 -2.71 1.05
CA CYS A 202 -4.75 -1.52 1.63
C CYS A 202 -5.33 -1.79 3.03
N ASN A 203 -6.01 -2.94 3.21
CA ASN A 203 -6.56 -3.33 4.51
C ASN A 203 -5.46 -3.65 5.54
N ALA A 204 -4.36 -4.30 5.12
CA ALA A 204 -3.22 -4.59 5.99
C ALA A 204 -2.53 -3.32 6.48
N GLU A 205 -2.21 -2.39 5.57
CA GLU A 205 -1.62 -1.09 5.93
C GLU A 205 -2.58 -0.25 6.77
N LYS A 206 -3.89 -0.26 6.48
CA LYS A 206 -4.90 0.40 7.33
C LYS A 206 -4.85 -0.15 8.76
N LYS A 207 -4.80 -1.48 8.94
CA LYS A 207 -4.72 -2.11 10.27
C LYS A 207 -3.43 -1.69 10.99
N LEU A 208 -2.29 -1.70 10.27
CA LEU A 208 -0.99 -1.32 10.81
C LEU A 208 -0.96 0.14 11.31
N ILE A 209 -1.52 1.08 10.54
CA ILE A 209 -1.56 2.51 10.94
C ILE A 209 -2.75 2.91 11.81
N SER A 210 -3.60 1.95 12.24
CA SER A 210 -4.71 2.21 13.17
C SER A 210 -4.36 1.92 14.63
N GLY A 211 -3.12 1.49 14.93
CA GLY A 211 -2.65 1.26 16.30
C GLY A 211 -2.26 2.54 17.05
N ASN A 212 -1.98 2.42 18.36
CA ASN A 212 -1.64 3.56 19.21
C ASN A 212 -0.18 4.05 19.05
N ASN A 213 0.73 3.18 18.57
CA ASN A 213 2.18 3.43 18.49
C ASN A 213 2.70 3.44 17.04
N VAL A 214 2.08 4.23 16.15
CA VAL A 214 2.48 4.31 14.73
C VAL A 214 3.72 5.19 14.56
N SER A 215 4.77 4.68 13.90
CA SER A 215 5.98 5.45 13.66
C SER A 215 5.86 6.40 12.45
N LYS A 216 6.74 7.41 12.38
CA LYS A 216 6.88 8.25 11.16
C LYS A 216 7.26 7.41 9.92
N ILE A 217 7.87 6.23 10.10
CA ILE A 217 8.26 5.33 9.00
C ILE A 217 7.03 4.61 8.45
N ASP A 218 6.15 4.11 9.32
CA ASP A 218 4.91 3.43 8.94
C ASP A 218 3.98 4.37 8.15
N THR A 219 3.80 5.60 8.61
CA THR A 219 3.00 6.62 7.90
C THR A 219 3.58 6.91 6.51
N ARG A 220 4.91 6.98 6.35
CA ARG A 220 5.57 7.15 5.04
C ARG A 220 5.35 5.93 4.14
N LYS A 221 5.47 4.72 4.69
CA LYS A 221 5.25 3.45 3.97
C LYS A 221 3.80 3.34 3.47
N ALA A 222 2.82 3.58 4.34
CA ALA A 222 1.40 3.58 3.99
C ALA A 222 1.08 4.63 2.90
N LYS A 223 1.71 5.82 2.96
CA LYS A 223 1.57 6.88 1.93
C LYS A 223 2.14 6.46 0.58
N SER A 224 3.29 5.76 0.56
CA SER A 224 3.88 5.19 -0.66
C SER A 224 2.97 4.12 -1.28
N ILE A 225 2.46 3.20 -0.45
CA ILE A 225 1.53 2.12 -0.88
C ILE A 225 0.21 2.69 -1.38
N LEU A 226 -0.34 3.72 -0.72
CA LEU A 226 -1.53 4.43 -1.17
C LEU A 226 -1.31 5.06 -2.56
N LYS A 227 -0.14 5.69 -2.81
CA LYS A 227 0.20 6.29 -4.09
C LYS A 227 0.31 5.25 -5.20
N SER A 228 1.07 4.17 -5.00
CA SER A 228 1.24 3.10 -5.98
C SER A 228 -0.07 2.35 -6.25
N SER A 229 -0.87 2.09 -5.21
CA SER A 229 -2.19 1.46 -5.32
C SER A 229 -3.19 2.33 -6.09
N LYS A 230 -3.24 3.65 -5.83
CA LYS A 230 -4.06 4.59 -6.63
C LYS A 230 -3.66 4.60 -8.10
N LEU A 231 -2.36 4.57 -8.43
CA LEU A 231 -1.88 4.50 -9.81
C LEU A 231 -2.26 3.19 -10.50
N ALA A 232 -2.10 2.05 -9.80
CA ALA A 232 -2.49 0.74 -10.33
C ALA A 232 -4.00 0.64 -10.60
N ILE A 233 -4.84 1.11 -9.67
CA ILE A 233 -6.30 1.19 -9.88
C ILE A 233 -6.65 2.16 -11.01
N LYS A 234 -5.99 3.32 -11.14
CA LYS A 234 -6.22 4.24 -12.27
C LYS A 234 -5.88 3.59 -13.62
N LYS A 235 -4.80 2.79 -13.70
CA LYS A 235 -4.44 2.02 -14.91
C LYS A 235 -5.50 0.98 -15.25
N ILE A 236 -5.91 0.17 -14.26
CA ILE A 236 -6.98 -0.83 -14.40
C ILE A 236 -8.28 -0.14 -14.85
N THR A 237 -8.75 0.89 -14.16
CA THR A 237 -9.98 1.62 -14.54
C THR A 237 -9.90 2.24 -15.94
N LYS A 238 -8.74 2.76 -16.38
CA LYS A 238 -8.56 3.23 -17.76
C LYS A 238 -8.69 2.09 -18.78
N GLN A 239 -8.08 0.94 -18.52
CA GLN A 239 -8.24 -0.27 -19.33
C GLN A 239 -9.68 -0.82 -19.28
N ARG A 240 -10.40 -0.60 -18.17
CA ARG A 240 -11.81 -0.98 -18.00
C ARG A 240 -12.79 -0.11 -18.78
N ASN A 241 -12.45 1.15 -19.02
CA ASN A 241 -13.30 2.08 -19.75
C ASN A 241 -13.12 2.02 -21.27
N GLN A 242 -12.23 1.16 -21.79
CA GLN A 242 -12.12 0.94 -23.24
C GLN A 242 -13.37 0.22 -23.78
N PRO A 243 -14.06 0.79 -24.80
CA PRO A 243 -15.44 0.44 -25.12
C PRO A 243 -15.63 -0.94 -25.77
N THR A 244 -14.61 -1.48 -26.42
CA THR A 244 -14.72 -2.59 -27.40
C THR A 244 -14.84 -3.99 -26.82
N GLN A 245 -14.65 -4.20 -25.51
CA GLN A 245 -14.82 -5.53 -24.89
C GLN A 245 -15.71 -5.51 -23.65
N ARG A 246 -15.62 -4.50 -22.77
CA ARG A 246 -16.31 -4.56 -21.47
C ARG A 246 -17.76 -4.13 -21.47
N LYS A 247 -18.20 -3.35 -22.46
CA LYS A 247 -19.64 -3.13 -22.68
C LYS A 247 -20.32 -4.46 -23.07
N LEU A 248 -19.70 -5.20 -23.99
CA LEU A 248 -20.14 -6.51 -24.47
C LEU A 248 -20.18 -7.56 -23.36
N PHE A 249 -19.17 -7.59 -22.47
CA PHE A 249 -19.11 -8.53 -21.34
C PHE A 249 -19.47 -7.90 -19.98
N SER A 250 -20.37 -6.92 -19.97
CA SER A 250 -20.79 -6.20 -18.76
C SER A 250 -21.56 -7.08 -17.77
N SER A 251 -22.31 -8.07 -18.28
CA SER A 251 -23.03 -9.09 -17.52
C SER A 251 -22.13 -10.19 -16.92
N HIS A 252 -20.85 -10.27 -17.29
CA HIS A 252 -19.97 -11.37 -16.86
C HIS A 252 -19.62 -11.28 -15.37
N ARG A 253 -19.84 -12.37 -14.62
CA ARG A 253 -19.68 -12.44 -13.15
C ARG A 253 -18.33 -11.90 -12.67
N THR A 254 -17.22 -12.33 -13.27
CA THR A 254 -15.87 -11.87 -12.89
C THR A 254 -15.70 -10.37 -13.16
N ASN A 255 -16.28 -9.84 -14.23
CA ASN A 255 -16.19 -8.42 -14.58
C ASN A 255 -16.94 -7.53 -13.56
N GLN A 256 -18.09 -8.01 -13.06
CA GLN A 256 -18.83 -7.39 -11.96
C GLN A 256 -18.08 -7.48 -10.63
N GLN A 257 -17.48 -8.63 -10.30
CA GLN A 257 -16.65 -8.79 -9.10
C GLN A 257 -15.46 -7.82 -9.08
N VAL A 258 -14.79 -7.59 -10.22
CA VAL A 258 -13.74 -6.58 -10.33
C VAL A 258 -14.29 -5.18 -10.07
N ALA A 259 -15.44 -4.80 -10.65
CA ALA A 259 -16.06 -3.50 -10.40
C ALA A 259 -16.37 -3.28 -8.91
N ASN A 260 -16.97 -4.26 -8.25
CA ASN A 260 -17.29 -4.21 -6.82
C ASN A 260 -16.02 -4.10 -5.95
N LYS A 261 -14.95 -4.80 -6.31
CA LYS A 261 -13.65 -4.69 -5.62
C LYS A 261 -12.94 -3.36 -5.88
N ILE A 262 -13.12 -2.73 -7.05
CA ILE A 262 -12.65 -1.36 -7.32
C ILE A 262 -13.38 -0.35 -6.43
N THR A 263 -14.70 -0.49 -6.25
CA THR A 263 -15.46 0.33 -5.29
C THR A 263 -14.97 0.09 -3.85
N SER A 264 -14.70 -1.15 -3.48
CA SER A 264 -14.18 -1.52 -2.14
C SER A 264 -12.80 -0.92 -1.85
N ILE A 265 -11.87 -0.97 -2.82
CA ILE A 265 -10.54 -0.40 -2.64
C ILE A 265 -10.56 1.13 -2.67
N ASN A 266 -11.43 1.77 -3.45
CA ASN A 266 -11.61 3.22 -3.40
C ASN A 266 -12.09 3.68 -2.01
N LYS A 267 -13.03 2.94 -1.39
CA LYS A 267 -13.42 3.15 0.02
C LYS A 267 -12.24 2.97 0.98
N CYS A 268 -11.44 1.91 0.81
CA CYS A 268 -10.23 1.70 1.62
C CYS A 268 -9.21 2.84 1.44
N HIS A 269 -8.97 3.30 0.20
CA HIS A 269 -8.08 4.43 -0.09
C HIS A 269 -8.55 5.73 0.57
N ALA A 270 -9.86 6.01 0.59
CA ALA A 270 -10.41 7.18 1.26
C ALA A 270 -10.13 7.13 2.77
N LEU A 271 -10.45 6.00 3.42
CA LEU A 271 -10.17 5.79 4.85
C LEU A 271 -8.67 5.87 5.16
N LEU A 272 -7.82 5.21 4.37
CA LEU A 272 -6.36 5.24 4.56
C LEU A 272 -5.79 6.66 4.36
N THR A 273 -6.35 7.43 3.43
CA THR A 273 -5.99 8.86 3.24
C THR A 273 -6.35 9.66 4.50
N ALA A 274 -7.54 9.47 5.06
CA ALA A 274 -7.97 10.16 6.29
C ALA A 274 -7.08 9.80 7.50
N THR A 275 -6.82 8.51 7.72
CA THR A 275 -5.96 8.05 8.83
C THR A 275 -4.53 8.62 8.72
N ILE A 276 -3.95 8.62 7.51
CA ILE A 276 -2.62 9.24 7.27
C ILE A 276 -2.65 10.74 7.63
N SER A 277 -3.68 11.49 7.21
CA SER A 277 -3.81 12.91 7.55
C SER A 277 -3.90 13.15 9.06
N THR A 278 -4.71 12.37 9.78
CA THR A 278 -4.82 12.46 11.24
C THR A 278 -3.49 12.17 11.94
N LEU A 279 -2.75 11.13 11.50
CA LEU A 279 -1.43 10.81 12.03
C LEU A 279 -0.40 11.89 11.74
N GLU A 280 -0.41 12.49 10.55
CA GLU A 280 0.47 13.63 10.22
C GLU A 280 0.17 14.85 11.09
N ILE A 281 -1.10 15.16 11.37
CA ILE A 281 -1.50 16.25 12.28
C ILE A 281 -1.03 15.95 13.72
N ASN A 282 -1.31 14.75 14.24
CA ASN A 282 -0.92 14.37 15.60
C ASN A 282 0.61 14.32 15.76
N SER A 283 1.35 13.86 14.75
CA SER A 283 2.81 13.91 14.76
C SER A 283 3.35 15.34 14.80
N ARG A 284 2.69 16.31 14.14
CA ARG A 284 3.10 17.72 14.20
C ARG A 284 2.80 18.33 15.57
N LYS A 285 1.63 18.06 16.15
CA LYS A 285 1.28 18.48 17.53
C LYS A 285 2.28 17.95 18.55
N ASN A 286 2.57 16.65 18.51
CA ASN A 286 3.54 16.03 19.43
C ASN A 286 4.97 16.58 19.26
N GLU A 287 5.37 16.94 18.04
CA GLU A 287 6.67 17.57 17.79
C GLU A 287 6.71 19.02 18.29
N ALA A 288 5.61 19.78 18.17
CA ALA A 288 5.49 21.13 18.72
C ALA A 288 5.55 21.13 20.26
N VAL A 289 4.82 20.22 20.92
CA VAL A 289 4.88 20.05 22.39
C VAL A 289 6.29 19.68 22.86
N ARG A 290 6.99 18.78 22.15
CA ARG A 290 8.39 18.45 22.47
C ARG A 290 9.33 19.65 22.32
N LYS A 291 9.12 20.52 21.33
CA LYS A 291 9.89 21.77 21.17
C LYS A 291 9.59 22.78 22.28
N GLN A 292 8.32 22.94 22.66
CA GLN A 292 7.93 23.79 23.80
C GLN A 292 8.56 23.31 25.12
N LEU A 293 8.49 22.01 25.43
CA LEU A 293 9.14 21.43 26.62
C LEU A 293 10.67 21.62 26.61
N ALA A 294 11.31 21.54 25.44
CA ALA A 294 12.74 21.81 25.32
C ALA A 294 13.10 23.29 25.53
N ILE A 295 12.27 24.22 25.04
CA ILE A 295 12.41 25.66 25.29
C ILE A 295 12.22 25.96 26.78
N GLU A 296 11.15 25.47 27.40
CA GLU A 296 10.86 25.64 28.83
C GLU A 296 12.00 25.09 29.71
N LYS A 297 12.59 23.94 29.32
CA LYS A 297 13.76 23.38 30.01
C LYS A 297 14.98 24.31 29.89
N LEU A 298 15.27 24.82 28.69
CA LEU A 298 16.36 25.78 28.47
C LEU A 298 16.14 27.11 29.21
N GLU A 299 14.91 27.58 29.33
CA GLU A 299 14.56 28.78 30.12
C GLU A 299 14.76 28.54 31.62
N LYS A 300 14.34 27.39 32.15
CA LYS A 300 14.62 26.98 33.54
C LYS A 300 16.13 26.86 33.80
N GLU A 301 16.88 26.27 32.87
CA GLU A 301 18.33 26.17 32.96
C GLU A 301 18.99 27.57 32.94
N LYS A 302 18.59 28.48 32.05
CA LYS A 302 19.05 29.88 32.01
C LYS A 302 18.76 30.62 33.31
N LEU A 303 17.52 30.57 33.81
CA LEU A 303 17.14 31.20 35.10
C LEU A 303 17.95 30.63 36.27
N SER A 304 18.25 29.32 36.26
CA SER A 304 19.11 28.72 37.28
C SER A 304 20.57 29.20 37.19
N ALA A 305 21.09 29.39 35.99
CA ALA A 305 22.44 29.91 35.76
C ALA A 305 22.55 31.40 36.13
N GLU A 306 21.52 32.20 35.84
CA GLU A 306 21.44 33.61 36.21
C GLU A 306 21.32 33.80 37.74
N ARG A 307 20.50 32.99 38.41
CA ARG A 307 20.46 32.93 39.89
C ARG A 307 21.82 32.55 40.49
N ARG A 308 22.57 31.64 39.88
CA ARG A 308 23.94 31.30 40.30
C ARG A 308 24.91 32.47 40.12
N LYS A 309 24.84 33.20 39.00
CA LYS A 309 25.64 34.43 38.79
C LYS A 309 25.34 35.47 39.86
N LEU A 310 24.05 35.77 40.11
CA LEU A 310 23.63 36.73 41.13
C LEU A 310 24.07 36.30 42.54
N ALA A 311 24.07 35.00 42.84
CA ALA A 311 24.55 34.48 44.12
C ALA A 311 26.07 34.68 44.28
N LEU A 312 26.86 34.38 43.24
CA LEU A 312 28.31 34.63 43.23
C LEU A 312 28.63 36.12 43.34
N GLU A 313 27.86 36.98 42.66
CA GLU A 313 28.02 38.43 42.73
C GLU A 313 27.71 38.96 44.14
N LYS A 314 26.61 38.53 44.75
CA LYS A 314 26.30 38.85 46.16
C LYS A 314 27.40 38.38 47.11
N GLN A 315 27.95 37.18 46.89
CA GLN A 315 29.04 36.64 47.70
C GLN A 315 30.32 37.47 47.57
N ARG A 316 30.67 37.90 46.34
CA ARG A 316 31.79 38.81 46.08
C ARG A 316 31.59 40.18 46.73
N LEU A 317 30.40 40.76 46.62
CA LEU A 317 30.08 42.08 47.19
C LEU A 317 30.04 42.03 48.74
N ALA A 318 29.67 40.89 49.32
CA ALA A 318 29.81 40.66 50.76
C ALA A 318 31.29 40.56 51.19
N LEU A 319 32.13 39.88 50.42
CA LEU A 319 33.57 39.80 50.65
C LEU A 319 34.25 41.18 50.54
N GLU A 320 33.85 41.98 49.55
CA GLU A 320 34.36 43.35 49.33
C GLU A 320 33.99 44.26 50.50
N LYS A 321 32.74 44.21 50.99
CA LYS A 321 32.34 44.91 52.23
C LYS A 321 33.09 44.45 53.48
N GLN A 322 33.42 43.16 53.57
CA GLN A 322 34.23 42.63 54.67
C GLN A 322 35.66 43.18 54.62
N GLN A 323 36.25 43.25 53.42
CA GLN A 323 37.57 43.87 53.19
C GLN A 323 37.56 45.38 53.47
N GLU A 324 36.50 46.11 53.09
CA GLU A 324 36.33 47.52 53.45
C GLU A 324 36.23 47.73 54.97
N ALA A 325 35.48 46.87 55.67
CA ALA A 325 35.37 46.91 57.13
C ALA A 325 36.73 46.65 57.81
N GLU A 326 37.49 45.63 57.36
CA GLU A 326 38.85 45.37 57.83
C GLU A 326 39.81 46.54 57.54
N GLN A 327 39.72 47.17 56.36
CA GLN A 327 40.51 48.38 56.06
C GLN A 327 40.11 49.56 56.95
N LEU A 328 38.83 49.70 57.30
CA LEU A 328 38.36 50.76 58.20
C LEU A 328 38.86 50.53 59.63
N GLU A 329 38.87 49.29 60.12
CA GLU A 329 39.47 48.95 61.42
C GLU A 329 40.98 49.16 61.42
N ARG A 330 41.70 48.76 60.37
CA ARG A 330 43.14 49.06 60.24
C ARG A 330 43.39 50.56 60.30
N LYS A 331 42.66 51.37 59.53
CA LYS A 331 42.76 52.83 59.56
C LYS A 331 42.45 53.42 60.94
N LYS A 332 41.45 52.90 61.67
CA LYS A 332 41.20 53.29 63.06
C LYS A 332 42.41 52.99 63.94
N SER A 333 42.94 51.76 63.91
CA SER A 333 44.11 51.37 64.69
C SER A 333 45.37 52.18 64.33
N GLU A 334 45.54 52.56 63.05
CA GLU A 334 46.61 53.45 62.58
C GLU A 334 46.41 54.88 63.11
N THR A 335 45.18 55.41 63.11
CA THR A 335 44.90 56.73 63.69
C THR A 335 45.02 56.77 65.21
N GLU A 336 44.68 55.69 65.91
CA GLU A 336 44.89 55.54 67.36
C GLU A 336 46.39 55.44 67.69
N ALA A 337 47.15 54.68 66.90
CA ALA A 337 48.62 54.63 67.01
C ALA A 337 49.27 56.00 66.71
N ALA A 338 48.78 56.73 65.70
CA ALA A 338 49.26 58.07 65.39
C ALA A 338 48.91 59.10 66.49
N ALA A 339 47.70 59.03 67.06
CA ALA A 339 47.31 59.86 68.21
C ALA A 339 48.16 59.56 69.45
N LEU A 340 48.51 58.28 69.67
CA LEU A 340 49.43 57.88 70.74
C LEU A 340 50.85 58.40 70.49
N ALA A 341 51.34 58.35 69.25
CA ALA A 341 52.64 58.89 68.87
C ALA A 341 52.72 60.42 69.04
N GLU A 342 51.70 61.17 68.61
CA GLU A 342 51.67 62.64 68.78
C GLU A 342 51.51 63.03 70.27
N LYS A 343 50.77 62.25 71.07
CA LYS A 343 50.72 62.41 72.53
C LYS A 343 52.10 62.24 73.18
N ASN A 344 52.88 61.25 72.74
CA ASN A 344 54.25 61.05 73.20
C ASN A 344 55.17 62.21 72.79
N ARG A 345 55.02 62.72 71.56
CA ARG A 345 55.76 63.90 71.05
C ARG A 345 55.46 65.18 71.85
N ILE A 346 54.21 65.38 72.28
CA ILE A 346 53.82 66.51 73.14
C ILE A 346 54.46 66.38 74.53
N LEU A 347 54.54 65.16 75.09
CA LEU A 347 55.26 64.91 76.35
C LEU A 347 56.76 65.21 76.23
N GLU A 348 57.38 64.85 75.11
CA GLU A 348 58.79 65.12 74.82
C GLU A 348 59.09 66.61 74.64
N LEU A 349 58.22 67.35 73.96
CA LEU A 349 58.30 68.81 73.85
C LEU A 349 58.14 69.51 75.21
N ASN A 350 57.25 69.01 76.08
CA ASN A 350 57.11 69.53 77.45
C ASN A 350 58.35 69.23 78.31
N ALA A 351 58.99 68.07 78.14
CA ALA A 351 60.26 67.78 78.81
C ALA A 351 61.38 68.74 78.36
N GLN A 352 61.48 69.05 77.06
CA GLN A 352 62.43 70.07 76.56
C GLN A 352 62.09 71.49 77.07
N ALA A 353 60.81 71.84 77.22
CA ALA A 353 60.40 73.12 77.79
C ALA A 353 60.81 73.25 79.27
N GLN A 354 60.67 72.17 80.06
CA GLN A 354 61.12 72.12 81.44
C GLN A 354 62.65 72.30 81.55
N GLN A 355 63.41 71.58 80.72
CA GLN A 355 64.88 71.70 80.65
C GLN A 355 65.35 73.13 80.33
N ARG A 356 64.60 73.86 79.48
CA ARG A 356 64.85 75.28 79.17
C ARG A 356 64.47 76.22 80.34
N ALA A 357 63.51 75.86 81.18
CA ALA A 357 63.17 76.61 82.39
C ALA A 357 64.27 76.46 83.46
N ASP A 358 64.78 75.24 83.66
CA ASP A 358 65.81 74.95 84.66
C ASP A 358 67.16 75.59 84.31
N ASN A 359 67.56 75.55 83.03
CA ASN A 359 68.74 76.27 82.53
C ASN A 359 68.60 77.80 82.70
N LYS A 360 67.38 78.35 82.61
CA LYS A 360 67.10 79.78 82.83
C LYS A 360 67.07 80.16 84.32
N ALA A 361 66.83 79.18 85.20
CA ALA A 361 66.95 79.34 86.66
C ALA A 361 68.42 79.29 87.12
N ALA A 362 69.24 78.41 86.53
CA ALA A 362 70.68 78.34 86.77
C ALA A 362 71.39 79.67 86.43
N LEU A 363 71.13 80.22 85.24
CA LEU A 363 71.72 81.49 84.77
C LEU A 363 71.35 82.71 85.64
N LYS A 364 70.28 82.62 86.45
CA LYS A 364 69.87 83.64 87.42
C LYS A 364 70.56 83.52 88.78
N LYS A 365 71.13 82.36 89.14
CA LYS A 365 71.91 82.18 90.37
C LYS A 365 73.34 82.69 90.23
N GLU A 366 74.02 82.40 89.11
CA GLU A 366 75.39 82.90 88.85
C GLU A 366 75.45 84.44 88.84
N LYS A 367 74.50 85.11 88.17
CA LYS A 367 74.47 86.58 88.09
C LYS A 367 74.20 87.29 89.42
N LYS A 368 73.77 86.58 90.48
CA LYS A 368 73.68 87.15 91.83
C LYS A 368 74.98 87.04 92.62
N LEU A 369 75.74 85.94 92.47
CA LEU A 369 77.04 85.78 93.13
C LEU A 369 78.12 86.73 92.56
N ALA A 370 78.12 86.97 91.25
CA ALA A 370 79.06 87.91 90.61
C ALA A 370 78.88 89.39 91.01
N ALA A 371 77.72 89.77 91.57
CA ALA A 371 77.41 91.16 91.91
C ALA A 371 77.95 91.60 93.31
N ASP A 372 78.05 90.67 94.26
CA ASP A 372 78.45 90.99 95.64
C ASP A 372 79.97 90.97 95.86
N GLU A 373 80.75 90.21 95.08
CA GLU A 373 82.22 90.24 95.16
C GLU A 373 82.83 91.51 94.54
N ALA A 374 82.22 92.06 93.49
CA ALA A 374 82.69 93.25 92.80
C ALA A 374 82.71 94.51 93.69
N ARG A 375 81.88 94.55 94.74
CA ARG A 375 81.72 95.73 95.61
C ARG A 375 82.76 95.86 96.72
N LYS A 376 83.54 94.80 97.02
CA LYS A 376 84.54 94.78 98.12
C LYS A 376 85.99 95.01 97.69
N LYS A 377 86.37 94.78 96.41
CA LYS A 377 87.78 94.75 95.98
C LYS A 377 88.31 95.96 95.18
N LYS A 378 87.51 97.01 94.92
CA LYS A 378 87.98 98.19 94.15
C LYS A 378 87.80 99.57 94.81
N LYS A 379 87.78 99.60 96.14
CA LYS A 379 88.02 100.82 96.95
C LYS A 379 89.48 100.96 97.42
N ALA A 380 90.37 100.06 96.98
CA ALA A 380 91.68 99.81 97.61
C ALA A 380 92.89 99.83 96.64
N GLN A 381 92.78 100.41 95.43
CA GLN A 381 93.96 100.55 94.56
C GLN A 381 93.95 101.79 93.63
N LEU A 382 93.57 102.93 94.23
CA LEU A 382 94.08 104.25 93.82
C LEU A 382 95.57 104.36 94.25
N LYS A 383 96.47 103.58 93.62
CA LYS A 383 97.95 103.71 93.74
C LYS A 383 98.69 102.72 92.82
N LYS A 384 98.97 103.16 91.57
CA LYS A 384 100.25 103.05 90.82
C LYS A 384 100.02 103.17 89.31
N ASN A 385 100.85 104.01 88.67
CA ASN A 385 101.32 104.00 87.27
C ASN A 385 100.23 104.06 86.17
N ARG A 386 100.09 105.08 85.30
CA ARG A 386 101.05 105.95 84.56
C ARG A 386 102.00 105.18 83.61
N GLN A 387 101.93 105.56 82.33
CA GLN A 387 102.84 105.33 81.17
C GLN A 387 102.55 104.20 80.15
N SER A 388 102.85 104.55 78.88
CA SER A 388 102.86 103.81 77.59
C SER A 388 101.57 103.10 77.13
N LYS A 389 101.06 103.21 75.89
CA LYS A 389 101.56 103.36 74.49
C LYS A 389 101.54 102.06 73.68
N ASP A 390 101.14 102.24 72.42
CA ASP A 390 101.48 101.50 71.19
C ASP A 390 100.84 100.11 70.88
N TRP A 391 99.96 100.16 69.85
CA TRP A 391 99.98 99.43 68.56
C TRP A 391 99.73 97.92 68.41
N SER A 392 98.92 97.64 67.35
CA SER A 392 98.98 96.50 66.41
C SER A 392 98.60 95.09 66.93
N THR A 393 98.11 94.11 66.16
CA THR A 393 97.68 94.01 64.73
C THR A 393 96.91 92.68 64.51
N ASN A 394 96.36 92.49 63.30
CA ASN A 394 96.20 91.19 62.60
C ASN A 394 95.14 90.18 63.10
N LEU A 395 94.58 89.28 62.25
CA LEU A 395 94.34 89.26 60.79
C LEU A 395 93.43 88.04 60.48
N GLY A 396 92.77 88.06 59.32
CA GLY A 396 92.20 86.87 58.66
C GLY A 396 90.74 86.55 59.03
N ASN A 397 89.82 86.38 58.08
CA ASN A 397 89.75 85.41 56.96
C ASN A 397 89.29 84.02 57.46
N GLU A 398 88.37 83.30 56.81
CA GLU A 398 87.75 83.53 55.48
C GLU A 398 86.46 82.71 55.29
N ASN A 399 85.53 83.24 54.46
CA ASN A 399 84.87 82.60 53.30
C ASN A 399 84.19 81.20 53.40
N THR A 400 83.19 80.82 52.59
CA THR A 400 82.52 81.44 51.42
C THR A 400 81.16 80.73 51.14
N GLU A 401 80.15 81.49 50.65
CA GLU A 401 79.26 81.19 49.48
C GLU A 401 78.44 79.86 49.40
N ASN A 402 77.47 79.58 48.50
CA ASN A 402 76.62 80.25 47.47
C ASN A 402 75.32 79.37 47.32
N SER A 403 74.29 79.56 46.48
CA SER A 403 73.96 80.57 45.45
C SER A 403 72.44 80.71 45.23
N LYS A 404 71.97 81.96 45.13
CA LYS A 404 71.11 82.53 44.06
C LYS A 404 70.11 81.67 43.23
N ARG A 405 68.91 82.29 43.06
CA ARG A 405 68.09 82.47 41.82
C ARG A 405 67.22 81.29 41.33
N SER A 406 66.10 81.47 40.60
CA SER A 406 65.29 82.67 40.25
C SER A 406 63.91 82.27 39.67
N THR A 407 62.91 83.15 39.81
CA THR A 407 61.76 83.41 38.90
C THR A 407 61.38 82.42 37.75
N ASN A 408 60.07 82.12 37.58
CA ASN A 408 59.17 82.72 36.55
C ASN A 408 58.10 81.75 35.93
N LYS A 409 56.85 82.25 35.77
CA LYS A 409 55.84 82.05 34.68
C LYS A 409 55.19 80.68 34.27
N ASN A 410 53.84 80.71 34.29
CA ASN A 410 52.85 80.37 33.23
C ASN A 410 52.43 78.94 32.78
N SER A 411 51.08 78.76 32.75
CA SER A 411 50.21 78.27 31.65
C SER A 411 49.96 76.76 31.33
N GLY A 412 48.76 76.48 30.74
CA GLY A 412 48.31 75.20 30.13
C GLY A 412 47.53 74.26 31.10
N TRP A 413 46.28 73.80 30.94
CA TRP A 413 45.30 73.54 29.85
C TRP A 413 45.52 72.25 29.01
N GLN A 414 44.45 71.42 28.94
CA GLN A 414 44.21 70.19 28.11
C GLN A 414 45.06 68.94 28.45
N GLY A 415 44.64 67.68 28.21
CA GLY A 415 43.40 67.08 27.66
C GLY A 415 43.35 65.56 28.05
N LEU A 416 42.21 64.87 28.18
CA LEU A 416 41.29 64.32 27.17
C LEU A 416 41.82 63.09 26.37
N THR A 417 41.01 62.01 26.34
CA THR A 417 41.14 60.72 25.61
C THR A 417 42.16 59.70 26.16
N LYS A 418 41.92 58.39 26.11
CA LYS A 418 40.83 57.60 25.48
C LYS A 418 39.96 56.84 26.48
#